data_AF-A0A9Q0V5J1-F1
#
_entry.id   AF-A0A9Q0V5J1-F1
#
_cell.length_a   1.000
_cell.length_b   1.000
_cell.length_c   1.000
_cell.angle_alpha   90.00
_cell.angle_beta   90.00
_cell.angle_gamma   90.00
#
_symmetry.space_group_name_H-M   'P 1'
#
loop_
_entity.id
_entity.type
_entity.pdbx_description
1 polymer ?
#
loop_
_entity_poly.entity_id
_entity_poly.type
_entity_poly.pdbx_seq_one_letter_code
_entity_poly.pdbx_strand_id
1 'polypeptide(L)'
;MALAMGMGLGSSSSATVAVDKATCDLLIGPDWTMNIDICDSVNSHHWQAKDVVKALKKRLQHKSPKVQLLALTLLETMVKNCGDYVHFQIAEKNVLGEMVKIIKKKSLQTDMHVRDKILALLDSWKEAFGGPGGKHPQYYWVYEELRRAGVKFPQRSLDAAPIFTPPATNPTLRLTQPGYGMPSNSSRRLDETMAAEIEGLSLSGLDSMWDVMELLNDMLQANPGDCEDIKDEVIVDLVNRCRSNQKKLMQMLTTTGDEELLGKGLELNDSMQILLAKRDAFASGSPMPSHVTSLCAKPSEGWSSDIKPTEARDASPRSTINSTAPAPNVTRSAIDEEDEEEDDFALLARR
;
A
#
# COMPACT_ATOMS: atom_id res chain seq x y z
N MET A 1 -21.54 4.58 -39.80
CA MET A 1 -20.46 3.77 -39.18
C MET A 1 -20.03 4.53 -37.92
N ALA A 2 -19.80 3.78 -36.84
CA ALA A 2 -20.14 4.14 -35.47
C ALA A 2 -19.32 5.25 -34.79
N LEU A 3 -20.00 5.87 -33.82
CA LEU A 3 -19.53 6.74 -32.74
C LEU A 3 -18.30 6.18 -32.00
N ALA A 4 -17.34 7.06 -31.71
CA ALA A 4 -16.43 6.90 -30.57
C ALA A 4 -16.61 8.12 -29.64
N MET A 5 -17.61 8.03 -28.77
CA MET A 5 -17.77 8.89 -27.60
C MET A 5 -17.56 8.05 -26.33
N GLY A 6 -16.72 8.55 -25.43
CA GLY A 6 -16.89 8.35 -23.99
C GLY A 6 -16.15 7.18 -23.35
N MET A 7 -14.86 7.37 -23.05
CA MET A 7 -14.17 6.65 -21.96
C MET A 7 -13.46 7.65 -21.05
N GLY A 8 -14.25 8.35 -20.22
CA GLY A 8 -13.70 9.32 -19.25
C GLY A 8 -14.59 9.58 -18.03
N LEU A 9 -15.73 8.89 -17.89
CA LEU A 9 -16.75 9.21 -16.88
C LEU A 9 -16.84 8.20 -15.72
N GLY A 10 -16.07 7.10 -15.74
CA GLY A 10 -16.20 6.03 -14.75
C GLY A 10 -15.46 6.24 -13.42
N SER A 11 -14.42 7.07 -13.37
CA SER A 11 -13.58 7.20 -12.17
C SER A 11 -14.09 8.26 -11.19
N SER A 12 -14.62 9.39 -11.68
CA SER A 12 -15.11 10.47 -10.82
C SER A 12 -16.37 10.08 -10.03
N SER A 13 -17.22 9.20 -10.57
CA SER A 13 -18.40 8.69 -9.88
C SER A 13 -18.04 7.75 -8.74
N SER A 14 -17.09 6.83 -8.95
CA SER A 14 -16.61 5.89 -7.93
C SER A 14 -15.99 6.61 -6.73
N ALA A 15 -15.07 7.56 -6.98
CA ALA A 15 -14.43 8.34 -5.93
C ALA A 15 -15.44 9.15 -5.08
N THR A 16 -16.43 9.75 -5.75
CA THR A 16 -17.48 10.51 -5.05
C THR A 16 -18.32 9.59 -4.16
N VAL A 17 -18.72 8.42 -4.66
CA VAL A 17 -19.53 7.46 -3.90
C VAL A 17 -18.78 6.94 -2.67
N ALA A 18 -17.49 6.60 -2.80
CA ALA A 18 -16.69 6.13 -1.67
C ALA A 18 -16.60 7.20 -0.57
N VAL A 19 -16.29 8.44 -0.95
CA VAL A 19 -16.20 9.57 -0.02
C VAL A 19 -17.56 9.92 0.61
N ASP A 20 -18.65 9.88 -0.16
CA ASP A 20 -20.00 10.12 0.36
C ASP A 20 -20.40 9.07 1.40
N LYS A 21 -20.08 7.79 1.17
CA LYS A 21 -20.32 6.70 2.12
C LYS A 21 -19.51 6.86 3.40
N ALA A 22 -18.20 7.09 3.28
CA ALA A 22 -17.29 7.26 4.42
C ALA A 22 -17.62 8.50 5.28
N THR A 23 -18.39 9.44 4.75
CA THR A 23 -18.77 10.68 5.43
C THR A 23 -20.29 10.86 5.52
N CYS A 24 -21.03 9.75 5.50
CA CYS A 24 -22.48 9.74 5.63
C CYS A 24 -22.90 10.20 7.04
N ASP A 25 -23.95 11.01 7.15
CA ASP A 25 -24.47 11.52 8.42
C ASP A 25 -25.14 10.43 9.28
N LEU A 26 -25.49 9.29 8.67
CA LEU A 26 -26.02 8.12 9.35
C LEU A 26 -24.95 7.32 10.12
N LEU A 27 -23.66 7.52 9.86
CA LEU A 27 -22.59 6.82 10.57
C LEU A 27 -22.54 7.23 12.04
N ILE A 28 -22.33 6.30 12.96
CA ILE A 28 -22.20 6.62 14.39
C ILE A 28 -20.88 7.38 14.66
N GLY A 29 -19.83 7.04 13.92
CA GLY A 29 -18.51 7.66 13.97
C GLY A 29 -17.72 7.39 12.69
N PRO A 30 -16.41 7.65 12.67
CA PRO A 30 -15.56 7.36 11.52
C PRO A 30 -15.58 5.88 11.17
N ASP A 31 -15.87 5.56 9.91
CA ASP A 31 -15.68 4.21 9.36
C ASP A 31 -14.20 4.05 8.97
N TRP A 32 -13.40 3.48 9.87
CA TRP A 32 -11.97 3.32 9.65
C TRP A 32 -11.66 2.39 8.51
N THR A 33 -12.46 1.35 8.29
CA THR A 33 -12.29 0.44 7.16
C THR A 33 -12.43 1.20 5.85
N MET A 34 -13.52 1.95 5.66
CA MET A 34 -13.70 2.74 4.44
C MET A 34 -12.63 3.82 4.28
N ASN A 35 -12.19 4.45 5.37
CA ASN A 35 -11.14 5.47 5.31
C ASN A 35 -9.81 4.89 4.84
N ILE A 36 -9.44 3.69 5.31
CA ILE A 36 -8.21 2.99 4.90
C ILE A 36 -8.36 2.48 3.47
N ASP A 37 -9.50 1.90 3.10
CA ASP A 37 -9.77 1.46 1.71
C ASP A 37 -9.62 2.60 0.71
N ILE A 38 -10.09 3.81 1.06
CA ILE A 38 -9.90 5.02 0.24
C ILE A 38 -8.41 5.36 0.11
N CYS A 39 -7.64 5.29 1.21
CA CYS A 39 -6.21 5.57 1.19
C CYS A 39 -5.46 4.56 0.32
N ASP A 40 -5.76 3.27 0.47
CA ASP A 40 -5.13 2.17 -0.28
C ASP A 40 -5.48 2.25 -1.77
N SER A 41 -6.73 2.58 -2.09
CA SER A 41 -7.16 2.79 -3.48
C SER A 41 -6.40 3.95 -4.14
N VAL A 42 -6.24 5.06 -3.42
CA VAL A 42 -5.50 6.25 -3.88
C VAL A 42 -4.00 6.01 -3.94
N ASN A 43 -3.42 5.19 -3.05
CA ASN A 43 -2.02 4.75 -3.08
C ASN A 43 -1.76 3.81 -4.26
N SER A 44 -2.73 2.98 -4.63
CA SER A 44 -2.62 2.08 -5.79
C SER A 44 -2.84 2.82 -7.11
N HIS A 45 -3.62 3.91 -7.11
CA HIS A 45 -4.04 4.64 -8.31
C HIS A 45 -3.94 6.16 -8.10
N HIS A 46 -2.72 6.71 -8.14
CA HIS A 46 -2.45 8.12 -7.80
C HIS A 46 -3.30 9.14 -8.60
N TRP A 47 -3.72 8.81 -9.82
CA TRP A 47 -4.57 9.68 -10.64
C TRP A 47 -5.96 9.93 -10.02
N GLN A 48 -6.42 9.05 -9.13
CA GLN A 48 -7.71 9.20 -8.43
C GLN A 48 -7.66 10.27 -7.33
N ALA A 49 -6.47 10.64 -6.84
CA ALA A 49 -6.31 11.60 -5.74
C ALA A 49 -7.05 12.92 -6.01
N LYS A 50 -7.01 13.40 -7.26
CA LYS A 50 -7.70 14.63 -7.68
C LYS A 50 -9.21 14.56 -7.44
N ASP A 51 -9.84 13.45 -7.78
CA ASP A 51 -11.29 13.29 -7.69
C ASP A 51 -11.73 12.98 -6.26
N VAL A 52 -10.95 12.20 -5.50
CA VAL A 52 -11.18 11.95 -4.08
C VAL A 52 -11.09 13.25 -3.28
N VAL A 53 -10.02 14.04 -3.47
CA VAL A 53 -9.86 15.32 -2.77
C VAL A 53 -10.94 16.32 -3.17
N LYS A 54 -11.39 16.30 -4.43
CA LYS A 54 -12.52 17.12 -4.90
C LYS A 54 -13.83 16.71 -4.22
N ALA A 55 -14.11 15.42 -4.08
CA ALA A 55 -15.29 14.93 -3.37
C ALA A 55 -15.21 15.30 -1.87
N LEU A 56 -14.05 15.10 -1.24
CA LEU A 56 -13.78 15.45 0.16
C LEU A 56 -14.03 16.93 0.44
N LYS A 57 -13.56 17.81 -0.44
CA LYS A 57 -13.85 19.25 -0.38
C LYS A 57 -15.35 19.54 -0.36
N LYS A 58 -16.15 18.87 -1.20
CA LYS A 58 -17.61 19.03 -1.20
C LYS A 58 -18.22 18.62 0.13
N ARG A 59 -17.70 17.56 0.78
CA ARG A 59 -18.16 17.13 2.11
C ARG A 59 -17.84 18.16 3.19
N LEU A 60 -16.69 18.83 3.13
CA LEU A 60 -16.38 19.96 4.03
C LEU A 60 -17.32 21.15 3.87
N GLN A 61 -17.85 21.36 2.66
CA GLN A 61 -18.83 22.42 2.37
C GLN A 61 -20.26 22.07 2.81
N HIS A 62 -20.48 20.85 3.32
CA HIS A 62 -21.80 20.41 3.77
C HIS A 62 -22.27 21.19 5.00
N LYS A 63 -23.59 21.32 5.21
CA LYS A 63 -24.15 22.07 6.34
C LYS A 63 -24.11 21.30 7.66
N SER A 64 -24.12 19.97 7.60
CA SER A 64 -24.08 19.11 8.79
C SER A 64 -22.68 19.11 9.40
N PRO A 65 -22.52 19.53 10.68
CA PRO A 65 -21.24 19.46 11.39
C PRO A 65 -20.69 18.03 11.44
N LYS A 66 -21.59 17.03 11.54
CA LYS A 66 -21.21 15.62 11.56
C LYS A 66 -20.52 15.20 10.26
N VAL A 67 -21.08 15.57 9.11
CA VAL A 67 -20.44 15.30 7.80
C VAL A 67 -19.10 16.02 7.69
N GLN A 68 -19.01 17.26 8.17
CA GLN A 68 -17.75 18.01 8.20
C GLN A 68 -16.69 17.32 9.08
N LEU A 69 -17.05 16.85 10.28
CA LEU A 69 -16.14 16.12 11.18
C LEU A 69 -15.65 14.80 10.57
N LEU A 70 -16.55 14.03 9.95
CA LEU A 70 -16.17 12.80 9.25
C LEU A 70 -15.24 13.09 8.06
N ALA A 71 -15.52 14.15 7.29
CA ALA A 71 -14.65 14.59 6.20
C ALA A 71 -13.29 15.08 6.69
N LEU A 72 -13.23 15.81 7.82
CA LEU A 72 -11.96 16.21 8.44
C LEU A 72 -11.17 15.01 8.95
N THR A 73 -11.86 13.97 9.45
CA THR A 73 -11.21 12.72 9.89
C THR A 73 -10.64 11.96 8.70
N LEU A 74 -11.40 11.82 7.60
CA LEU A 74 -10.89 11.23 6.36
C LEU A 74 -9.71 12.04 5.80
N LEU A 75 -9.79 13.38 5.80
CA LEU A 75 -8.69 14.26 5.38
C LEU A 75 -7.43 14.02 6.21
N GLU A 76 -7.55 13.91 7.53
CA GLU A 76 -6.43 13.59 8.42
C GLU A 76 -5.81 12.23 8.09
N THR A 77 -6.65 11.21 7.89
CA THR A 77 -6.19 9.86 7.53
C THR A 77 -5.45 9.87 6.20
N MET A 78 -5.98 10.56 5.19
CA MET A 78 -5.32 10.69 3.88
C MET A 78 -3.98 11.42 3.98
N VAL A 79 -3.86 12.47 4.80
CA VAL A 79 -2.58 13.16 5.00
C VAL A 79 -1.54 12.25 5.67
N LYS A 80 -1.97 11.40 6.61
CA LYS A 80 -1.10 10.48 7.34
C LYS A 80 -0.66 9.25 6.52
N ASN A 81 -1.53 8.76 5.63
CA ASN A 81 -1.35 7.44 4.98
C ASN A 81 -1.07 7.52 3.47
N CYS A 82 -1.19 8.69 2.85
CA CYS A 82 -0.87 8.86 1.44
C CYS A 82 0.38 9.72 1.22
N GLY A 83 0.98 9.57 0.04
CA GLY A 83 2.18 10.31 -0.36
C GLY A 83 1.92 11.76 -0.78
N ASP A 84 3.00 12.43 -1.19
CA ASP A 84 3.01 13.86 -1.54
C ASP A 84 2.00 14.28 -2.61
N TYR A 85 1.62 13.36 -3.50
CA TYR A 85 0.63 13.63 -4.55
C TYR A 85 -0.75 13.96 -3.96
N VAL A 86 -1.13 13.40 -2.79
CA VAL A 86 -2.35 13.78 -2.07
C VAL A 86 -2.18 15.16 -1.42
N HIS A 87 -1.05 15.41 -0.76
CA HIS A 87 -0.77 16.71 -0.11
C HIS A 87 -0.78 17.85 -1.14
N PHE A 88 -0.21 17.63 -2.31
CA PHE A 88 -0.29 18.54 -3.44
C PHE A 88 -1.75 18.78 -3.89
N GLN A 89 -2.55 17.73 -4.06
CA GLN A 89 -3.96 17.89 -4.44
C GLN A 89 -4.78 18.64 -3.39
N ILE A 90 -4.51 18.46 -2.09
CA ILE A 90 -5.18 19.20 -1.01
C ILE A 90 -4.93 20.71 -1.15
N ALA A 91 -3.68 21.10 -1.42
CA ALA A 91 -3.33 22.50 -1.68
C ALA A 91 -3.96 23.01 -2.98
N GLU A 92 -3.81 22.28 -4.09
CA GLU A 92 -4.28 22.65 -5.43
C GLU A 92 -5.82 22.77 -5.50
N LYS A 93 -6.56 21.90 -4.81
CA LYS A 93 -8.03 21.99 -4.72
C LYS A 93 -8.51 23.03 -3.72
N ASN A 94 -7.60 23.75 -3.07
CA ASN A 94 -7.90 24.78 -2.10
C ASN A 94 -8.78 24.25 -0.95
N VAL A 95 -8.45 23.07 -0.44
CA VAL A 95 -9.11 22.49 0.74
C VAL A 95 -8.80 23.34 1.98
N LEU A 96 -7.54 23.79 2.10
CA LEU A 96 -7.10 24.67 3.19
C LEU A 96 -7.89 25.99 3.21
N GLY A 97 -8.22 26.56 2.05
CA GLY A 97 -9.08 27.75 1.97
C GLY A 97 -10.50 27.51 2.47
N GLU A 98 -11.09 26.32 2.24
CA GLU A 98 -12.40 25.98 2.81
C GLU A 98 -12.33 25.84 4.34
N MET A 99 -11.25 25.26 4.87
CA MET A 99 -10.99 25.22 6.31
C MET A 99 -10.92 26.62 6.92
N VAL A 100 -10.21 27.56 6.28
CA VAL A 100 -10.16 28.97 6.69
C VAL A 100 -11.54 29.62 6.64
N LYS A 101 -12.35 29.36 5.60
CA LYS A 101 -13.73 29.88 5.52
C LYS A 101 -14.59 29.40 6.68
N ILE A 102 -14.50 28.12 7.05
CA ILE A 102 -15.25 27.56 8.18
C ILE A 102 -14.83 28.24 9.49
N ILE A 103 -13.52 28.45 9.71
CA ILE A 103 -12.99 29.15 10.89
C ILE A 103 -13.44 30.62 10.93
N LYS A 104 -13.42 31.33 9.81
CA LYS A 104 -13.76 32.76 9.76
C LYS A 104 -15.27 33.01 9.75
N LYS A 105 -16.09 32.00 9.46
CA LYS A 105 -17.55 32.10 9.54
C LYS A 105 -17.94 32.47 10.98
N LYS A 106 -18.96 33.34 11.12
CA LYS A 106 -19.39 33.88 12.42
C LYS A 106 -19.58 32.74 13.44
N SER A 107 -19.04 32.89 14.65
CA SER A 107 -18.97 31.85 15.68
C SER A 107 -20.32 31.20 16.03
N LEU A 108 -21.44 31.92 15.90
CA LEU A 108 -22.79 31.39 16.10
C LEU A 108 -23.27 30.42 14.99
N GLN A 109 -22.56 30.35 13.86
CA GLN A 109 -22.94 29.55 12.67
C GLN A 109 -21.94 28.43 12.35
N THR A 110 -20.96 28.23 13.21
CA THR A 110 -19.92 27.22 13.07
C THR A 110 -19.92 26.36 14.33
N ASP A 111 -19.92 25.04 14.14
CA ASP A 111 -19.79 24.09 15.23
C ASP A 111 -18.38 24.19 15.84
N MET A 112 -18.30 24.27 17.17
CA MET A 112 -17.02 24.42 17.88
C MET A 112 -16.11 23.21 17.67
N HIS A 113 -16.65 21.99 17.62
CA HIS A 113 -15.85 20.78 17.42
C HIS A 113 -15.24 20.75 16.01
N VAL A 114 -16.00 21.18 15.00
CA VAL A 114 -15.47 21.31 13.63
C VAL A 114 -14.32 22.31 13.61
N ARG A 115 -14.53 23.48 14.22
CA ARG A 115 -13.51 24.53 14.30
C ARG A 115 -12.25 24.02 15.01
N ASP A 116 -12.40 23.41 16.18
CA ASP A 116 -11.28 22.93 16.99
C ASP A 116 -10.51 21.82 16.28
N LYS A 117 -11.22 20.92 15.59
CA LYS A 117 -10.60 19.89 14.75
C LYS A 117 -9.76 20.50 13.63
N ILE A 118 -10.28 21.51 12.93
CA ILE A 118 -9.53 22.21 11.88
C ILE A 118 -8.27 22.86 12.45
N LEU A 119 -8.39 23.56 13.58
CA LEU A 119 -7.25 24.22 14.23
C LEU A 119 -6.19 23.21 14.66
N ALA A 120 -6.60 22.08 15.25
CA ALA A 120 -5.71 21.00 15.62
C ALA A 120 -4.97 20.43 14.40
N LEU A 121 -5.65 20.22 13.27
CA LEU A 121 -5.04 19.72 12.03
C LEU A 121 -4.03 20.72 11.45
N LEU A 122 -4.37 22.01 11.36
CA LEU A 122 -3.48 23.02 10.82
C LEU A 122 -2.24 23.24 11.70
N ASP A 123 -2.41 23.26 13.02
CA ASP A 123 -1.29 23.33 13.96
C ASP A 123 -0.39 22.12 13.81
N SER A 124 -0.98 20.93 13.67
CA SER A 124 -0.31 19.66 13.40
C SER A 124 0.52 19.73 12.10
N TRP A 125 -0.10 20.09 10.98
CA TRP A 125 0.53 20.05 9.66
C TRP A 125 1.64 21.08 9.46
N LYS A 126 1.59 22.24 10.12
CA LYS A 126 2.62 23.30 9.93
C LYS A 126 4.04 22.82 10.25
N GLU A 127 4.18 21.98 11.26
CA GLU A 127 5.47 21.42 11.70
C GLU A 127 5.81 20.17 10.92
N ALA A 128 4.82 19.30 10.72
CA ALA A 128 5.01 18.04 10.00
C ALA A 128 5.52 18.25 8.56
N PHE A 129 5.13 19.35 7.91
CA PHE A 129 5.59 19.71 6.57
C PHE A 129 6.84 20.60 6.53
N GLY A 130 7.51 20.87 7.65
CA GLY A 130 8.78 21.60 7.68
C GLY A 130 8.66 23.14 7.69
N GLY A 131 7.50 23.69 8.02
CA GLY A 131 7.30 25.14 8.17
C GLY A 131 7.44 25.94 6.86
N PRO A 132 7.94 27.20 6.91
CA PRO A 132 7.96 28.09 5.74
C PRO A 132 8.92 27.67 4.63
N GLY A 133 9.95 26.89 4.94
CA GLY A 133 10.92 26.34 3.98
C GLY A 133 10.63 24.88 3.59
N GLY A 134 9.51 24.33 4.03
CA GLY A 134 9.13 22.95 3.79
C GLY A 134 8.64 22.67 2.37
N LYS A 135 8.42 21.38 2.05
CA LYS A 135 7.93 20.94 0.72
C LYS A 135 6.51 21.46 0.42
N HIS A 136 5.68 21.59 1.46
CA HIS A 136 4.29 22.07 1.35
C HIS A 136 4.07 23.33 2.22
N PRO A 137 4.67 24.48 1.85
CA PRO A 137 4.64 25.68 2.68
C PRO A 137 3.24 26.29 2.82
N GLN A 138 2.29 25.94 1.94
CA GLN A 138 0.91 26.41 1.97
C GLN A 138 0.22 26.11 3.31
N TYR A 139 0.53 24.96 3.92
CA TYR A 139 0.00 24.56 5.23
C TYR A 139 0.48 25.51 6.34
N TYR A 140 1.76 25.88 6.32
CA TYR A 140 2.34 26.85 7.24
C TYR A 140 1.72 28.24 7.06
N TRP A 141 1.58 28.71 5.81
CA TRP A 141 1.06 30.05 5.54
C TRP A 141 -0.40 30.22 5.99
N VAL A 142 -1.23 29.18 5.82
CA VAL A 142 -2.62 29.20 6.28
C VAL A 142 -2.70 29.27 7.81
N TYR A 143 -1.86 28.50 8.51
CA TYR A 143 -1.74 28.60 9.97
C TYR A 143 -1.36 30.01 10.40
N GLU A 144 -0.31 30.57 9.79
CA GLU A 144 0.24 31.88 10.14
C GLU A 144 -0.73 33.02 9.82
N GLU A 145 -1.49 32.91 8.73
CA GLU A 145 -2.58 33.83 8.38
C GLU A 145 -3.64 33.88 9.50
N LEU A 146 -4.11 32.72 9.96
CA LEU A 146 -5.11 32.63 11.01
C LEU A 146 -4.58 33.17 12.35
N ARG A 147 -3.32 32.85 12.69
CA ARG A 147 -2.65 33.37 13.88
C ARG A 147 -2.58 34.90 13.86
N ARG A 148 -2.19 35.49 12.72
CA ARG A 148 -2.15 36.95 12.52
C ARG A 148 -3.53 37.59 12.57
N ALA A 149 -4.57 36.87 12.16
CA ALA A 149 -5.96 37.28 12.29
C ALA A 149 -6.52 37.15 13.74
N GLY A 150 -5.68 36.76 14.71
CA GLY A 150 -6.05 36.66 16.12
C GLY A 150 -6.71 35.33 16.51
N VAL A 151 -6.69 34.32 15.64
CA VAL A 151 -7.21 32.98 15.98
C VAL A 151 -6.27 32.30 16.97
N LYS A 152 -6.81 31.89 18.12
CA LYS A 152 -6.08 31.08 19.11
C LYS A 152 -6.12 29.61 18.71
N PHE A 153 -4.95 28.99 18.66
CA PHE A 153 -4.81 27.55 18.42
C PHE A 153 -4.78 26.78 19.74
N PRO A 154 -5.29 25.54 19.76
CA PRO A 154 -5.21 24.68 20.93
C PRO A 154 -3.74 24.40 21.29
N GLN A 155 -3.43 24.33 22.58
CA GLN A 155 -2.09 23.94 23.02
C GLN A 155 -1.90 22.45 22.77
N ARG A 156 -0.83 22.07 22.05
CA ARG A 156 -0.44 20.67 21.95
C ARG A 156 0.12 20.19 23.29
N SER A 157 -0.25 18.98 23.69
CA SER A 157 0.48 18.29 24.75
C SER A 157 1.91 18.01 24.28
N LEU A 158 2.89 18.14 25.18
CA LEU A 158 4.29 17.82 24.89
C LEU A 158 4.51 16.34 24.52
N ASP A 159 3.54 15.48 24.85
CA ASP A 159 3.54 14.03 24.60
C ASP A 159 2.78 13.64 23.31
N ALA A 160 2.35 14.62 22.51
CA ALA A 160 1.65 14.33 21.26
C ALA A 160 2.59 13.69 20.24
N ALA A 161 2.24 12.50 19.76
CA ALA A 161 3.01 11.81 18.73
C ALA A 161 3.11 12.65 17.43
N PRO A 162 4.28 12.69 16.79
CA PRO A 162 4.44 13.39 15.51
C PRO A 162 3.57 12.74 14.42
N ILE A 163 3.06 13.55 13.50
CA ILE A 163 2.18 13.09 12.42
C ILE A 163 2.91 12.13 11.48
N PHE A 164 4.17 12.45 11.20
CA PHE A 164 5.07 11.57 10.48
C PHE A 164 6.00 10.93 11.49
N THR A 165 6.04 9.61 11.49
CA THR A 165 6.98 8.85 12.31
C THR A 165 8.41 9.27 11.93
N PRO A 166 9.21 9.83 12.85
CA PRO A 166 10.58 10.18 12.54
C PRO A 166 11.36 8.91 12.16
N PRO A 167 12.36 9.02 11.27
CA PRO A 167 13.20 7.88 10.92
C PRO A 167 13.79 7.23 12.17
N ALA A 168 13.71 5.91 12.30
CA ALA A 168 14.23 5.19 13.46
C ALA A 168 15.76 5.40 13.58
N THR A 169 16.20 6.16 14.59
CA THR A 169 17.62 6.48 14.85
C THR A 169 18.30 5.44 15.75
N ASN A 170 18.11 4.14 15.51
CA ASN A 170 18.82 3.09 16.24
C ASN A 170 19.99 2.52 15.40
N PRO A 171 21.26 2.80 15.76
CA PRO A 171 22.40 2.05 15.25
C PRO A 171 22.54 0.77 16.07
N THR A 172 21.72 -0.24 15.77
CA THR A 172 21.83 -1.55 16.44
C THR A 172 22.11 -2.63 15.40
N LEU A 173 23.29 -3.26 15.57
CA LEU A 173 23.79 -4.44 14.87
C LEU A 173 22.65 -5.41 14.51
N ARG A 174 22.45 -5.63 13.21
CA ARG A 174 21.40 -6.52 12.69
C ARG A 174 21.76 -7.97 12.97
N LEU A 175 21.26 -8.50 14.08
CA LEU A 175 20.96 -9.91 14.18
C LEU A 175 19.64 -10.15 13.42
N THR A 176 19.72 -10.94 12.37
CA THR A 176 18.61 -11.28 11.47
C THR A 176 17.46 -11.95 12.24
N GLN A 177 16.31 -11.27 12.32
CA GLN A 177 15.02 -11.92 12.54
C GLN A 177 14.18 -11.82 11.26
N PRO A 178 13.62 -12.92 10.75
CA PRO A 178 12.66 -12.91 9.66
C PRO A 178 11.28 -12.53 10.21
N GLY A 179 10.76 -11.37 9.83
CA GLY A 179 9.41 -10.96 10.22
C GLY A 179 9.14 -9.47 9.94
N TYR A 180 8.33 -9.24 8.91
CA TYR A 180 7.53 -8.02 8.65
C TYR A 180 8.20 -6.66 8.91
N GLY A 181 8.79 -6.09 7.85
CA GLY A 181 9.15 -4.68 7.83
C GLY A 181 9.94 -4.32 6.58
N MET A 182 9.33 -3.59 5.65
CA MET A 182 10.00 -3.09 4.45
C MET A 182 11.10 -2.07 4.82
N PRO A 183 12.29 -2.11 4.22
CA PRO A 183 13.35 -1.15 4.52
C PRO A 183 12.98 0.27 4.06
N SER A 184 13.27 1.28 4.90
CA SER A 184 13.01 2.71 4.68
C SER A 184 13.73 3.36 3.46
N ASN A 185 14.35 2.56 2.60
CA ASN A 185 15.04 3.00 1.41
C ASN A 185 14.09 3.03 0.19
N SER A 186 12.85 2.54 0.34
CA SER A 186 11.83 2.45 -0.71
C SER A 186 11.38 3.82 -1.23
N SER A 187 11.30 4.84 -0.36
CA SER A 187 10.77 6.15 -0.74
C SER A 187 11.63 6.90 -1.78
N ARG A 188 12.96 6.78 -1.74
CA ARG A 188 13.83 7.40 -2.78
C ARG A 188 13.82 6.62 -4.10
N ARG A 189 13.57 5.31 -4.08
CA ARG A 189 13.51 4.51 -5.31
C ARG A 189 12.22 4.77 -6.08
N LEU A 190 11.10 5.02 -5.39
CA LEU A 190 9.81 5.29 -6.03
C LEU A 190 9.83 6.54 -6.92
N ASP A 191 10.48 7.63 -6.49
CA ASP A 191 10.63 8.85 -7.31
C ASP A 191 11.52 8.62 -8.55
N GLU A 192 12.51 7.73 -8.46
CA GLU A 192 13.43 7.41 -9.56
C GLU A 192 12.82 6.39 -10.54
N THR A 193 11.93 5.52 -10.05
CA THR A 193 11.15 4.57 -10.86
C THR A 193 10.07 5.27 -11.71
N MET A 194 9.53 6.42 -11.27
CA MET A 194 8.49 7.17 -12.00
C MET A 194 8.99 7.94 -13.23
N ALA A 195 10.31 8.05 -13.43
CA ALA A 195 10.89 8.68 -14.60
C ALA A 195 11.02 7.73 -15.81
N ALA A 196 10.80 6.42 -15.62
CA ALA A 196 10.79 5.45 -16.70
C ALA A 196 9.34 5.05 -17.01
N GLU A 197 8.90 5.28 -18.25
CA GLU A 197 7.70 4.64 -18.80
C GLU A 197 7.89 3.11 -18.71
N ILE A 198 7.09 2.42 -17.89
CA ILE A 198 7.17 0.96 -17.75
C ILE A 198 5.87 0.36 -18.29
N GLU A 199 5.95 -0.20 -19.49
CA GLU A 199 5.20 -1.41 -19.79
C GLU A 199 5.54 -2.43 -18.69
N GLY A 200 4.57 -2.82 -17.87
CA GLY A 200 4.77 -3.86 -16.87
C GLY A 200 5.32 -5.14 -17.53
N LEU A 201 6.40 -5.70 -16.99
CA LEU A 201 6.95 -6.96 -17.49
C LEU A 201 5.91 -8.08 -17.31
N SER A 202 5.65 -8.84 -18.37
CA SER A 202 4.75 -9.99 -18.39
C SER A 202 5.51 -11.31 -18.16
N LEU A 203 4.77 -12.41 -17.95
CA LEU A 203 5.34 -13.77 -17.93
C LEU A 203 6.15 -14.09 -19.19
N SER A 204 5.67 -13.68 -20.37
CA SER A 204 6.43 -13.82 -21.63
C SER A 204 7.73 -13.01 -21.65
N GLY A 205 7.77 -11.89 -20.92
CA GLY A 205 8.99 -11.13 -20.70
C GLY A 205 10.00 -11.90 -19.86
N LEU A 206 9.56 -12.60 -18.81
CA LEU A 206 10.41 -13.47 -18.01
C LEU A 206 10.97 -14.65 -18.83
N ASP A 207 10.15 -15.27 -19.67
CA ASP A 207 10.59 -16.38 -20.53
C ASP A 207 11.71 -15.95 -21.48
N SER A 208 11.57 -14.78 -22.11
CA SER A 208 12.62 -14.23 -22.97
C SER A 208 13.91 -13.95 -22.21
N MET A 209 13.83 -13.49 -20.96
CA MET A 209 15.01 -13.26 -20.12
C MET A 209 15.68 -14.57 -19.70
N TRP A 210 14.89 -15.61 -19.45
CA TRP A 210 15.36 -16.98 -19.23
C TRP A 210 16.17 -17.50 -20.41
N ASP A 211 15.64 -17.37 -21.63
CA ASP A 211 16.29 -17.85 -22.84
C ASP A 211 17.65 -17.14 -23.08
N VAL A 212 17.74 -15.84 -22.75
CA VAL A 212 19.01 -15.09 -22.82
C VAL A 212 20.02 -15.58 -21.79
N MET A 213 19.57 -15.91 -20.58
CA MET A 213 20.43 -16.46 -19.51
C MET A 213 20.95 -17.85 -19.90
N GLU A 214 20.08 -18.71 -20.44
CA GLU A 214 20.45 -20.06 -20.88
C GLU A 214 21.48 -20.00 -22.01
N LEU A 215 21.28 -19.14 -23.00
CA LEU A 215 22.23 -18.93 -24.09
C LEU A 215 23.61 -18.46 -23.57
N LEU A 216 23.64 -17.56 -22.57
CA LEU A 216 24.90 -17.17 -21.94
C LEU A 216 25.56 -18.36 -21.23
N ASN A 217 24.80 -19.18 -20.51
CA ASN A 217 25.35 -20.38 -19.87
C ASN A 217 25.94 -21.36 -20.90
N ASP A 218 25.25 -21.61 -22.00
CA ASP A 218 25.73 -22.53 -23.05
C ASP A 218 27.01 -22.01 -23.70
N MET A 219 27.06 -20.71 -24.00
CA MET A 219 28.26 -20.07 -24.55
C MET A 219 29.45 -20.14 -23.60
N LEU A 220 29.22 -20.07 -22.28
CA LEU A 220 30.28 -20.23 -21.27
C LEU A 220 30.76 -21.68 -21.09
N GLN A 221 29.95 -22.66 -21.50
CA GLN A 221 30.29 -24.09 -21.40
C GLN A 221 30.91 -24.65 -22.69
N ALA A 222 30.77 -23.94 -23.82
CA ALA A 222 31.31 -24.35 -25.09
C ALA A 222 32.85 -24.14 -25.15
N ASN A 223 33.62 -25.23 -25.22
CA ASN A 223 35.09 -25.20 -25.33
C ASN A 223 35.55 -24.58 -26.68
N PRO A 224 36.64 -23.78 -26.73
CA PRO A 224 36.98 -23.01 -27.91
C PRO A 224 37.76 -23.82 -28.95
N GLY A 225 37.17 -23.94 -30.15
CA GLY A 225 37.80 -24.57 -31.32
C GLY A 225 38.34 -23.58 -32.32
N ASP A 226 37.58 -22.53 -32.68
CA ASP A 226 38.03 -21.49 -33.61
C ASP A 226 37.22 -20.20 -33.35
N CYS A 227 37.92 -19.06 -33.38
CA CYS A 227 37.41 -17.70 -33.15
C CYS A 227 37.05 -17.34 -31.70
N GLU A 228 38.08 -17.07 -30.88
CA GLU A 228 37.97 -16.51 -29.52
C GLU A 228 37.37 -15.09 -29.53
N ASP A 229 37.82 -14.22 -30.44
CA ASP A 229 37.45 -12.79 -30.44
C ASP A 229 35.94 -12.56 -30.66
N ILE A 230 35.32 -13.28 -31.61
CA ILE A 230 33.87 -13.15 -31.88
C ILE A 230 33.05 -13.75 -30.73
N LYS A 231 33.53 -14.83 -30.10
CA LYS A 231 32.85 -15.42 -28.94
C LYS A 231 32.88 -14.48 -27.75
N ASP A 232 33.99 -13.80 -27.51
CA ASP A 232 34.10 -12.81 -26.44
C ASP A 232 33.18 -11.61 -26.65
N GLU A 233 33.07 -11.08 -27.88
CA GLU A 233 32.13 -9.98 -28.18
C GLU A 233 30.67 -10.41 -27.95
N VAL A 234 30.29 -11.62 -28.37
CA VAL A 234 28.94 -12.16 -28.17
C VAL A 234 28.65 -12.40 -26.69
N ILE A 235 29.62 -12.93 -25.93
CA ILE A 235 29.49 -13.13 -24.48
C ILE A 235 29.34 -11.79 -23.76
N VAL A 236 30.09 -10.75 -24.17
CA VAL A 236 29.97 -9.40 -23.60
C VAL A 236 28.58 -8.82 -23.86
N ASP A 237 28.02 -8.96 -25.08
CA ASP A 237 26.66 -8.50 -25.38
C ASP A 237 25.61 -9.24 -24.54
N LEU A 238 25.72 -10.57 -24.44
CA LEU A 238 24.81 -11.39 -23.62
C LEU A 238 24.88 -11.02 -22.14
N VAL A 239 26.08 -10.79 -21.60
CA VAL A 239 26.27 -10.30 -20.22
C VAL A 239 25.60 -8.94 -20.03
N ASN A 240 25.73 -8.02 -20.98
CA ASN A 240 25.07 -6.71 -20.91
C ASN A 240 23.54 -6.83 -20.95
N ARG A 241 23.00 -7.77 -21.75
CA ARG A 241 21.57 -8.08 -21.76
C ARG A 241 21.12 -8.68 -20.44
N CYS A 242 21.85 -9.63 -19.87
CA CYS A 242 21.56 -10.20 -18.55
C CYS A 242 21.58 -9.13 -17.45
N ARG A 243 22.56 -8.22 -17.43
CA ARG A 243 22.62 -7.10 -16.47
C ARG A 243 21.46 -6.11 -16.66
N SER A 244 21.04 -5.88 -17.92
CA SER A 244 19.86 -5.05 -18.22
C SER A 244 18.56 -5.72 -17.78
N ASN A 245 18.43 -7.03 -18.01
CA ASN A 245 17.31 -7.85 -17.55
C ASN A 245 17.25 -7.90 -16.03
N GLN A 246 18.37 -8.00 -15.34
CA GLN A 246 18.44 -7.94 -13.88
C GLN A 246 17.90 -6.62 -13.33
N LYS A 247 18.21 -5.48 -13.97
CA LYS A 247 17.65 -4.17 -13.58
C LYS A 247 16.13 -4.13 -13.76
N LYS A 248 15.63 -4.65 -14.89
CA LYS A 248 14.19 -4.75 -15.18
C LYS A 248 13.47 -5.68 -14.19
N LEU A 249 14.04 -6.84 -13.88
CA LEU A 249 13.53 -7.77 -12.88
C LEU A 249 13.46 -7.11 -11.51
N MET A 250 14.53 -6.45 -11.07
CA MET A 250 14.55 -5.78 -9.77
C MET A 250 13.47 -4.69 -9.67
N GLN A 251 13.21 -3.98 -10.76
CA GLN A 251 12.14 -2.99 -10.83
C GLN A 251 10.76 -3.66 -10.72
N MET A 252 10.50 -4.70 -11.52
CA MET A 252 9.25 -5.45 -11.48
C MET A 252 8.99 -6.11 -10.12
N LEU A 253 10.00 -6.72 -9.51
CA LEU A 253 9.91 -7.35 -8.20
C LEU A 253 9.52 -6.36 -7.09
N THR A 254 9.86 -5.08 -7.25
CA THR A 254 9.49 -4.02 -6.29
C THR A 254 8.09 -3.44 -6.52
N THR A 255 7.45 -3.74 -7.65
CA THR A 255 6.16 -3.14 -8.05
C THR A 255 5.06 -4.15 -8.33
N THR A 256 5.38 -5.44 -8.49
CA THR A 256 4.39 -6.48 -8.82
C THR A 256 3.56 -6.89 -7.60
N GLY A 257 2.25 -7.09 -7.83
CA GLY A 257 1.33 -7.72 -6.87
C GLY A 257 0.89 -9.13 -7.27
N ASP A 258 1.39 -9.65 -8.39
CA ASP A 258 1.13 -11.00 -8.87
C ASP A 258 2.12 -11.98 -8.24
N GLU A 259 1.64 -12.91 -7.42
CA GLU A 259 2.45 -13.88 -6.67
C GLU A 259 3.18 -14.88 -7.58
N GLU A 260 2.57 -15.27 -8.71
CA GLU A 260 3.20 -16.20 -9.66
C GLU A 260 4.35 -15.50 -10.39
N LEU A 261 4.10 -14.27 -10.85
CA LEU A 261 5.10 -13.44 -11.50
C LEU A 261 6.25 -13.09 -10.53
N LEU A 262 5.93 -12.84 -9.27
CA LEU A 262 6.91 -12.58 -8.21
C LEU A 262 7.79 -13.80 -7.95
N GLY A 263 7.19 -14.99 -7.80
CA GLY A 263 7.92 -16.23 -7.58
C GLY A 263 8.88 -16.55 -8.72
N LYS A 264 8.38 -16.57 -9.96
CA LYS A 264 9.20 -16.81 -11.17
C LYS A 264 10.28 -15.73 -11.36
N GLY A 265 9.96 -14.47 -11.05
CA GLY A 265 10.90 -13.36 -11.14
C GLY A 265 12.06 -13.45 -10.14
N LEU A 266 11.81 -13.91 -8.92
CA LEU A 266 12.84 -14.11 -7.89
C LEU A 266 13.79 -15.24 -8.27
N GLU A 267 13.25 -16.38 -8.71
CA GLU A 267 14.04 -17.53 -9.14
C GLU A 267 14.97 -17.21 -10.32
N LEU A 268 14.46 -16.48 -11.32
CA LEU A 268 15.25 -16.02 -12.45
C LEU A 268 16.34 -15.03 -12.01
N ASN A 269 16.04 -14.12 -11.08
CA ASN A 269 17.02 -13.15 -10.58
C ASN A 269 18.18 -13.86 -9.85
N ASP A 270 17.87 -14.83 -8.99
CA ASP A 270 18.88 -15.61 -8.28
C ASP A 270 19.76 -16.41 -9.25
N SER A 271 19.15 -17.09 -10.22
CA SER A 271 19.86 -17.85 -11.26
C SER A 271 20.77 -16.96 -12.10
N MET A 272 20.28 -15.79 -12.51
CA MET A 272 21.04 -14.84 -13.32
C MET A 272 22.18 -14.19 -12.54
N GLN A 273 22.01 -13.95 -11.23
CA GLN A 273 23.09 -13.49 -10.35
C GLN A 273 24.22 -14.53 -10.25
N ILE A 274 23.88 -15.80 -10.06
CA ILE A 274 24.86 -16.89 -9.99
C ILE A 274 25.64 -16.99 -11.30
N LEU A 275 24.95 -16.93 -12.45
CA LEU A 275 25.59 -17.03 -13.76
C LEU A 275 26.54 -15.85 -14.04
N LEU A 276 26.11 -14.62 -13.72
CA LEU A 276 26.95 -13.43 -13.89
C LEU A 276 28.18 -13.48 -12.97
N ALA A 277 28.03 -13.93 -11.72
CA ALA A 277 29.15 -14.13 -10.81
C ALA A 277 30.15 -15.18 -11.33
N LYS A 278 29.63 -16.27 -11.93
CA LYS A 278 30.45 -17.30 -12.58
C LYS A 278 31.26 -16.71 -13.75
N ARG A 279 30.66 -15.85 -14.59
CA ARG A 279 31.40 -15.17 -15.68
C ARG A 279 32.44 -14.18 -15.15
N ASP A 280 32.12 -13.39 -14.13
CA ASP A 280 33.06 -12.45 -13.54
C ASP A 280 34.27 -13.19 -12.92
N ALA A 281 34.05 -14.38 -12.37
CA ALA A 281 35.12 -15.27 -11.89
C ALA A 281 36.00 -15.80 -13.04
N PHE A 282 35.42 -16.24 -14.17
CA PHE A 282 36.18 -16.60 -15.37
C PHE A 282 37.00 -15.43 -15.93
N ALA A 283 36.48 -14.19 -15.84
CA ALA A 283 37.18 -12.99 -16.30
C ALA A 283 38.41 -12.64 -15.44
N SER A 284 38.31 -12.90 -14.14
CA SER A 284 39.25 -12.40 -13.12
C SER A 284 40.23 -13.47 -12.59
N GLY A 285 40.01 -14.74 -12.89
CA GLY A 285 40.85 -15.85 -12.43
C GLY A 285 40.73 -16.16 -10.93
N SER A 286 39.66 -15.71 -10.27
CA SER A 286 39.43 -15.84 -8.82
C SER A 286 38.68 -17.15 -8.45
N PRO A 287 38.86 -17.72 -7.24
CA PRO A 287 38.12 -18.91 -6.81
C PRO A 287 36.62 -18.61 -6.62
N MET A 288 35.77 -19.51 -7.12
CA MET A 288 34.30 -19.43 -7.02
C MET A 288 33.80 -19.36 -5.56
N PRO A 289 32.71 -18.63 -5.26
CA PRO A 289 31.99 -18.78 -4.00
C PRO A 289 31.39 -20.19 -3.92
N SER A 290 31.74 -20.93 -2.87
CA SER A 290 31.23 -22.27 -2.62
C SER A 290 29.81 -22.23 -2.04
N HIS A 291 28.79 -22.12 -2.88
CA HIS A 291 27.48 -22.76 -2.65
C HIS A 291 26.59 -22.79 -3.90
N VAL A 292 25.96 -23.94 -4.10
CA VAL A 292 24.88 -24.28 -5.07
C VAL A 292 25.32 -24.62 -6.51
N THR A 293 25.73 -25.87 -6.67
CA THR A 293 25.65 -26.60 -7.94
C THR A 293 24.18 -26.93 -8.23
N SER A 294 23.56 -26.16 -9.13
CA SER A 294 22.53 -26.59 -10.10
C SER A 294 21.83 -25.34 -10.62
N LEU A 295 22.12 -24.93 -11.85
CA LEU A 295 21.24 -23.98 -12.54
C LEU A 295 19.92 -24.72 -12.79
N CYS A 296 18.82 -24.22 -12.22
CA CYS A 296 17.50 -24.83 -12.40
C CYS A 296 17.17 -24.83 -13.91
N ALA A 297 16.66 -25.94 -14.44
CA ALA A 297 16.12 -25.95 -15.80
C ALA A 297 14.76 -25.24 -15.78
N LYS A 298 14.39 -24.57 -16.88
CA LYS A 298 13.09 -23.89 -17.06
C LYS A 298 11.95 -24.77 -16.52
N PRO A 299 11.07 -24.31 -15.61
CA PRO A 299 9.99 -25.13 -15.10
C PRO A 299 9.07 -25.52 -16.26
N SER A 300 9.06 -26.79 -16.65
CA SER A 300 8.15 -27.29 -17.68
C SER A 300 6.72 -27.32 -17.13
N GLU A 301 5.80 -26.61 -17.77
CA GLU A 301 4.38 -26.75 -17.52
C GLU A 301 3.94 -28.18 -17.84
N GLY A 302 3.41 -28.88 -16.81
CA GLY A 302 2.60 -30.08 -17.00
C GLY A 302 3.08 -31.32 -16.26
N TRP A 303 2.60 -31.53 -15.04
CA TRP A 303 2.00 -32.82 -14.69
C TRP A 303 1.03 -32.70 -13.50
N SER A 304 -0.24 -32.98 -13.80
CA SER A 304 -1.26 -33.38 -12.83
C SER A 304 -0.93 -34.76 -12.29
N SER A 305 -0.77 -34.95 -10.97
CA SER A 305 -1.01 -36.26 -10.34
C SER A 305 -1.31 -36.12 -8.85
N ASP A 306 -2.42 -36.74 -8.46
CA ASP A 306 -2.85 -37.03 -7.10
C ASP A 306 -1.74 -37.48 -6.15
N ILE A 307 -1.75 -36.96 -4.92
CA ILE A 307 -1.04 -37.57 -3.79
C ILE A 307 -2.05 -37.97 -2.73
N LYS A 308 -2.32 -39.28 -2.69
CA LYS A 308 -2.93 -40.03 -1.59
C LYS A 308 -1.92 -40.13 -0.43
N PRO A 309 -2.29 -39.90 0.84
CA PRO A 309 -1.37 -40.05 1.96
C PRO A 309 -1.39 -41.50 2.50
N THR A 310 -0.21 -42.08 2.72
CA THR A 310 -0.06 -43.35 3.46
C THR A 310 1.04 -43.24 4.52
N GLU A 311 0.57 -43.34 5.76
CA GLU A 311 1.14 -43.83 7.03
C GLU A 311 2.65 -44.00 7.25
N ALA A 312 3.09 -43.56 8.43
CA ALA A 312 4.10 -44.23 9.25
C ALA A 312 3.56 -44.44 10.68
N ARG A 313 3.67 -45.69 11.17
CA ARG A 313 3.48 -46.17 12.55
C ARG A 313 4.64 -45.63 13.44
N ASP A 314 4.67 -45.64 14.78
CA ASP A 314 3.98 -46.34 15.85
C ASP A 314 4.30 -45.62 17.18
N ALA A 315 3.39 -45.64 18.17
CA ALA A 315 3.62 -45.70 19.62
C ALA A 315 2.34 -45.30 20.40
N SER A 316 1.57 -46.32 20.80
CA SER A 316 0.48 -46.31 21.80
C SER A 316 1.03 -46.18 23.25
N PRO A 317 0.23 -46.06 24.35
CA PRO A 317 -1.10 -46.67 24.61
C PRO A 317 -2.17 -45.73 25.25
N ARG A 318 -3.45 -45.78 24.85
CA ARG A 318 -4.58 -46.68 25.20
C ARG A 318 -5.35 -46.32 26.49
N SER A 319 -6.59 -45.84 26.34
CA SER A 319 -7.82 -46.40 26.98
C SER A 319 -9.08 -45.74 26.36
N THR A 320 -9.86 -46.37 25.47
CA THR A 320 -10.88 -47.43 25.65
C THR A 320 -12.33 -46.88 25.76
N ILE A 321 -13.05 -46.87 24.62
CA ILE A 321 -14.44 -47.37 24.40
C ILE A 321 -15.59 -46.54 25.06
N ASN A 322 -16.65 -46.04 24.39
CA ASN A 322 -17.62 -46.76 23.55
C ASN A 322 -18.51 -45.84 22.69
N SER A 323 -18.98 -46.41 21.57
CA SER A 323 -19.88 -45.85 20.55
C SER A 323 -21.30 -45.55 21.05
N THR A 324 -22.05 -44.69 20.32
CA THR A 324 -23.24 -45.04 19.50
C THR A 324 -24.07 -43.77 19.25
N ALA A 325 -24.28 -43.39 17.99
CA ALA A 325 -25.43 -42.59 17.55
C ALA A 325 -26.37 -43.51 16.76
N PRO A 326 -27.68 -43.27 16.80
CA PRO A 326 -28.27 -42.68 15.59
C PRO A 326 -29.35 -41.62 15.87
N ALA A 327 -29.47 -40.66 14.96
CA ALA A 327 -30.66 -39.81 14.73
C ALA A 327 -31.87 -40.70 14.35
N PRO A 328 -33.16 -40.26 14.32
CA PRO A 328 -33.61 -38.92 13.89
C PRO A 328 -34.95 -38.37 14.47
N ASN A 329 -35.33 -37.21 13.92
CA ASN A 329 -36.69 -36.69 13.69
C ASN A 329 -37.49 -35.95 14.80
N VAL A 330 -37.83 -34.70 14.42
CA VAL A 330 -39.16 -34.05 14.43
C VAL A 330 -39.92 -34.04 15.76
N THR A 331 -40.24 -32.85 16.28
CA THR A 331 -41.62 -32.28 16.37
C THR A 331 -41.61 -30.97 17.16
N ARG A 332 -42.12 -29.91 16.52
CA ARG A 332 -43.01 -28.84 17.01
C ARG A 332 -43.28 -28.77 18.53
N SER A 333 -43.10 -27.59 19.13
CA SER A 333 -44.06 -26.95 20.06
C SER A 333 -43.69 -25.48 20.31
N ALA A 334 -44.71 -24.63 20.31
CA ALA A 334 -44.73 -23.24 20.71
C ALA A 334 -44.86 -23.10 22.24
N ILE A 335 -44.79 -21.85 22.73
CA ILE A 335 -45.26 -21.21 23.98
C ILE A 335 -44.18 -20.16 24.33
N ASP A 336 -44.35 -18.89 23.93
CA ASP A 336 -44.94 -17.79 24.72
C ASP A 336 -44.33 -17.64 26.12
N GLU A 337 -43.64 -16.53 26.37
CA GLU A 337 -44.00 -15.60 27.44
C GLU A 337 -43.16 -14.31 27.34
N GLU A 338 -43.89 -13.20 27.43
CA GLU A 338 -43.48 -11.81 27.48
C GLU A 338 -42.71 -11.54 28.79
N ASP A 339 -41.80 -10.57 28.79
CA ASP A 339 -41.65 -9.66 29.93
C ASP A 339 -40.94 -8.38 29.48
N GLU A 340 -41.69 -7.29 29.63
CA GLU A 340 -41.32 -5.89 29.44
C GLU A 340 -40.50 -5.43 30.65
N GLU A 341 -39.40 -4.70 30.44
CA GLU A 341 -38.91 -3.76 31.45
C GLU A 341 -38.66 -2.39 30.80
N GLU A 342 -39.56 -1.48 31.16
CA GLU A 342 -39.73 -0.12 30.67
C GLU A 342 -38.94 0.87 31.53
N ASP A 343 -37.97 1.53 30.92
CA ASP A 343 -37.64 2.97 30.99
C ASP A 343 -37.92 3.76 32.30
N ASP A 344 -37.06 3.61 33.31
CA ASP A 344 -37.15 4.31 34.61
C ASP A 344 -36.50 5.71 34.64
N PHE A 345 -36.45 6.45 33.51
CA PHE A 345 -35.74 7.74 33.43
C PHE A 345 -36.63 8.99 33.27
N ALA A 346 -37.96 8.86 33.18
CA ALA A 346 -38.84 9.98 32.80
C ALA A 346 -39.54 10.74 33.95
N LEU A 347 -39.37 10.38 35.22
CA LEU A 347 -40.21 10.93 36.32
C LEU A 347 -39.64 12.11 37.14
N LEU A 348 -38.52 12.74 36.75
CA LEU A 348 -37.93 13.84 37.54
C LEU A 348 -38.25 15.27 37.09
N ALA A 349 -39.17 15.49 36.14
CA ALA A 349 -39.41 16.81 35.55
C ALA A 349 -40.78 17.45 35.82
N ARG A 350 -41.45 17.15 36.94
CA ARG A 350 -42.55 17.99 37.47
C ARG A 350 -42.62 17.97 38.99
N ARG A 351 -42.00 18.96 39.63
CA ARG A 351 -42.45 19.47 40.93
C ARG A 351 -42.22 20.97 41.03
#